data_AF-A0A9D4SYZ0-F1
#
_entry.id   AF-A0A9D4SYZ0-F1
#
_cell.length_a   1.000
_cell.length_b   1.000
_cell.length_c   1.000
_cell.angle_alpha   90.00
_cell.angle_beta   90.00
_cell.angle_gamma   90.00
#
_symmetry.space_group_name_H-M   'P 1'
#
loop_
_entity.id
_entity.type
_entity.pdbx_description
1 polymer ?
#
loop_
_entity_poly.entity_id
_entity_poly.type
_entity_poly.pdbx_seq_one_letter_code
_entity_poly.pdbx_strand_id
1 'polypeptide(L)'
;MESGLQKHPTSCDTFVALPPATRNDCVVFGKNSDRPAGEVQEVVYVPKTHHGASTKLQCTYIEVDQVAETCAVMLSKPAWMWGAEMGANEHGVCIGNEAVFTHLNGPDDETERLLGMDLVR
;
A
#
# COMPACT_ATOMS: atom_id res chain seq x y z
N MET A 1 -3.72 -38.91 -9.37
CA MET A 1 -2.89 -38.05 -10.24
C MET A 1 -3.32 -36.63 -9.99
N GLU A 2 -2.81 -36.01 -8.94
CA GLU A 2 -2.99 -34.58 -8.72
C GLU A 2 -2.14 -33.87 -9.76
N SER A 3 -2.79 -33.20 -10.70
CA SER A 3 -2.12 -32.30 -11.63
C SER A 3 -1.44 -31.23 -10.78
N GLY A 4 -0.10 -31.27 -10.75
CA GLY A 4 0.71 -30.17 -10.23
C GLY A 4 0.40 -28.92 -11.04
N LEU A 5 -0.59 -28.14 -10.58
CA LEU A 5 -0.81 -26.80 -11.09
C LEU A 5 0.48 -26.05 -10.81
N GLN A 6 1.20 -25.72 -11.87
CA GLN A 6 2.35 -24.84 -11.81
C GLN A 6 1.87 -23.53 -11.19
N LYS A 7 2.19 -23.31 -9.89
CA LYS A 7 1.88 -22.04 -9.23
C LYS A 7 2.66 -20.97 -9.99
N HIS A 8 1.93 -20.15 -10.75
CA HIS A 8 2.52 -18.94 -11.29
C HIS A 8 3.07 -18.11 -10.11
N PRO A 9 4.25 -17.51 -10.24
CA PRO A 9 4.73 -16.57 -9.24
C PRO A 9 3.70 -15.44 -9.12
N THR A 10 3.05 -15.35 -7.96
CA THR A 10 2.33 -14.16 -7.52
C THR A 10 3.37 -13.28 -6.84
N SER A 11 3.73 -12.19 -7.51
CA SER A 11 4.65 -11.18 -6.99
C SER A 11 4.10 -9.81 -7.33
N CYS A 12 4.21 -8.88 -6.38
CA CYS A 12 4.18 -7.48 -6.73
C CYS A 12 5.55 -7.11 -7.29
N ASP A 13 5.58 -6.09 -8.13
CA ASP A 13 6.79 -5.49 -8.63
C ASP A 13 6.59 -3.97 -8.66
N THR A 14 7.67 -3.24 -8.45
CA THR A 14 7.70 -1.79 -8.52
C THR A 14 8.79 -1.34 -9.48
N PHE A 15 8.49 -0.36 -10.33
CA PHE A 15 9.48 0.28 -11.18
C PHE A 15 9.36 1.81 -11.13
N VAL A 16 10.50 2.47 -11.36
CA VAL A 16 10.58 3.92 -11.47
C VAL A 16 11.37 4.27 -12.73
N ALA A 17 10.79 5.11 -13.58
CA ALA A 17 11.51 5.76 -14.66
C ALA A 17 11.68 7.24 -14.33
N LEU A 18 12.94 7.69 -14.31
CA LEU A 18 13.31 9.06 -13.99
C LEU A 18 13.67 9.84 -15.27
N PRO A 19 13.60 11.18 -15.26
CA PRO A 19 14.18 11.99 -16.32
C PRO A 19 15.67 11.69 -16.53
N PRO A 20 16.18 11.67 -17.77
CA PRO A 20 15.49 11.98 -19.03
C PRO A 20 14.87 10.75 -19.73
N ALA A 21 14.70 9.61 -19.03
CA ALA A 21 14.24 8.36 -19.64
C ALA A 21 12.75 8.37 -20.03
N THR A 22 12.01 9.42 -19.65
CA THR A 22 10.56 9.58 -19.84
C THR A 22 10.27 10.75 -20.79
N ARG A 23 9.09 10.75 -21.41
CA ARG A 23 8.61 11.92 -22.16
C ARG A 23 8.32 13.06 -21.18
N ASN A 24 8.64 14.30 -21.57
CA ASN A 24 8.35 15.53 -20.82
C ASN A 24 9.03 15.63 -19.44
N ASP A 25 10.14 14.92 -19.23
CA ASP A 25 10.90 14.96 -17.97
C ASP A 25 10.05 14.68 -16.71
N CYS A 26 9.04 13.81 -16.84
CA CYS A 26 8.23 13.39 -15.69
C CYS A 26 8.83 12.17 -14.99
N VAL A 27 8.51 11.99 -13.70
CA VAL A 27 8.76 10.72 -13.01
C VAL A 27 7.57 9.80 -13.26
N VAL A 28 7.83 8.56 -13.69
CA VAL A 28 6.82 7.51 -13.80
C VAL A 28 7.07 6.48 -12.72
N PHE A 29 6.12 6.35 -11.79
CA PHE A 29 6.07 5.29 -10.79
C PHE A 29 5.02 4.27 -11.21
N GLY A 30 5.39 2.99 -11.22
CA GLY A 30 4.48 1.89 -11.51
C GLY A 30 4.63 0.78 -10.48
N LYS A 31 3.50 0.27 -10.02
CA LYS A 31 3.39 -0.93 -9.18
C LYS A 31 2.25 -1.80 -9.70
N ASN A 32 2.45 -3.12 -9.74
CA ASN A 32 1.34 -4.08 -9.81
C ASN A 32 1.08 -4.71 -8.43
N SER A 33 -0.14 -5.17 -8.22
CA SER A 33 -0.55 -5.85 -7.00
C SER A 33 -0.60 -7.37 -7.26
N ASP A 34 -0.08 -8.16 -6.32
CA ASP A 34 -0.18 -9.63 -6.30
C ASP A 34 -1.43 -10.13 -5.58
N ARG A 35 -2.32 -9.21 -5.20
CA ARG A 35 -3.60 -9.51 -4.56
C ARG A 35 -4.48 -10.38 -5.48
N PRO A 36 -5.39 -11.19 -4.91
CA PRO A 36 -6.25 -12.06 -5.71
C PRO A 36 -7.03 -11.30 -6.78
N ALA A 37 -7.11 -11.84 -8.00
CA ALA A 37 -7.75 -11.17 -9.13
C ALA A 37 -9.24 -10.82 -8.91
N GLY A 38 -9.93 -11.56 -8.04
CA GLY A 38 -11.33 -11.30 -7.67
C GLY A 38 -11.50 -10.27 -6.55
N GLU A 39 -10.40 -9.80 -5.94
CA GLU A 39 -10.46 -8.79 -4.90
C GLU A 39 -10.65 -7.40 -5.51
N VAL A 40 -11.65 -6.67 -5.01
CA VAL A 40 -11.93 -5.32 -5.48
C VAL A 40 -10.82 -4.38 -5.01
N GLN A 41 -10.20 -3.69 -5.97
CA GLN A 41 -9.29 -2.57 -5.76
C GLN A 41 -10.02 -1.27 -6.06
N GLU A 42 -10.16 -0.42 -5.04
CA GLU A 42 -10.80 0.89 -5.15
C GLU A 42 -9.75 1.96 -5.43
N VAL A 43 -10.10 2.92 -6.29
CA VAL A 43 -9.35 4.17 -6.44
C VAL A 43 -10.10 5.26 -5.67
N VAL A 44 -9.49 5.76 -4.60
CA VAL A 44 -10.15 6.70 -3.68
C VAL A 44 -9.34 7.98 -3.54
N TYR A 45 -10.07 9.10 -3.48
CA TYR A 45 -9.54 10.37 -3.02
C TYR A 45 -9.83 10.54 -1.53
N VAL A 46 -8.81 10.89 -0.75
CA VAL A 46 -8.96 11.24 0.66
C VAL A 46 -8.49 12.68 0.83
N PRO A 47 -9.35 13.60 1.29
CA PRO A 47 -8.98 14.99 1.44
C PRO A 47 -8.03 15.19 2.63
N LYS A 48 -7.23 16.25 2.53
CA LYS A 48 -6.45 16.80 3.64
C LYS A 48 -7.35 17.05 4.84
N THR A 49 -6.94 16.53 6.00
CA THR A 49 -7.77 16.56 7.22
C THR A 49 -6.93 16.95 8.43
N HIS A 50 -7.54 17.74 9.33
CA HIS A 50 -6.97 18.03 10.65
C HIS A 50 -7.69 17.21 11.72
N HIS A 51 -6.94 16.74 12.70
CA HIS A 51 -7.44 15.88 13.78
C HIS A 51 -7.20 16.53 15.14
N GLY A 52 -8.05 16.21 16.11
CA GLY A 52 -7.90 16.69 17.48
C GLY A 52 -6.70 16.07 18.18
N ALA A 53 -6.21 16.71 19.24
CA ALA A 53 -5.16 16.14 20.09
C ALA A 53 -5.61 14.78 20.66
N SER A 54 -4.67 13.83 20.73
CA SER A 54 -4.91 12.46 21.23
C SER A 54 -5.99 11.68 20.46
N THR A 55 -6.30 12.09 19.22
CA THR A 55 -7.14 11.28 18.34
C THR A 55 -6.47 9.95 18.07
N LYS A 56 -7.24 8.89 18.09
CA LYS A 56 -6.82 7.55 17.69
C LYS A 56 -7.32 7.21 16.30
N LEU A 57 -6.58 6.36 15.60
CA LEU A 57 -6.90 5.89 14.27
C LEU A 57 -6.92 4.37 14.26
N GLN A 58 -8.07 3.79 13.96
CA GLN A 58 -8.18 2.37 13.68
C GLN A 58 -7.64 2.09 12.26
N CYS A 59 -6.53 1.36 12.17
CA CYS A 59 -5.99 0.81 10.92
C CYS A 59 -6.66 -0.54 10.63
N THR A 60 -6.02 -1.41 9.84
CA THR A 60 -6.62 -2.70 9.47
C THR A 60 -6.85 -3.61 10.68
N TYR A 61 -5.87 -3.76 11.57
CA TYR A 61 -6.00 -4.62 12.75
C TYR A 61 -5.82 -3.89 14.08
N ILE A 62 -4.91 -2.91 14.13
CA ILE A 62 -4.58 -2.20 15.37
C ILE A 62 -4.94 -0.72 15.32
N GLU A 63 -4.98 -0.11 16.49
CA GLU A 63 -5.17 1.34 16.67
C GLU A 63 -3.82 2.04 16.89
N VAL A 64 -3.63 3.20 16.25
CA VAL A 64 -2.44 4.05 16.42
C VAL A 64 -2.81 5.48 16.80
N ASP A 65 -1.82 6.25 17.28
CA ASP A 65 -2.00 7.69 17.48
C ASP A 65 -2.11 8.40 16.13
N GLN A 66 -3.19 9.18 15.96
CA GLN A 66 -3.40 9.96 14.75
C GLN A 66 -2.55 11.24 14.77
N VAL A 67 -1.98 11.58 13.62
CA VAL A 67 -1.25 12.84 13.45
C VAL A 67 -2.23 14.02 13.40
N ALA A 68 -1.75 15.21 13.77
CA ALA A 68 -2.59 16.40 13.80
C ALA A 68 -3.13 16.79 12.41
N GLU A 69 -2.42 16.45 11.34
CA GLU A 69 -2.73 16.85 9.97
C GLU A 69 -2.29 15.77 8.99
N THR A 70 -3.15 15.45 8.03
CA THR A 70 -2.89 14.52 6.92
C THR A 70 -2.96 15.26 5.58
N CYS A 71 -2.12 14.87 4.62
CA CYS A 71 -2.17 15.41 3.27
C CYS A 71 -3.35 14.83 2.48
N ALA A 72 -3.81 15.53 1.45
CA ALA A 72 -4.73 14.95 0.48
C ALA A 72 -4.00 13.89 -0.36
N VAL A 73 -4.65 12.74 -0.57
CA VAL A 73 -4.07 11.59 -1.28
C VAL A 73 -5.04 10.97 -2.27
N MET A 74 -4.49 10.43 -3.36
CA MET A 74 -5.17 9.48 -4.25
C MET A 74 -4.56 8.10 -4.02
N LEU A 75 -5.38 7.11 -3.67
CA LEU A 75 -4.94 5.77 -3.27
C LEU A 75 -5.59 4.71 -4.14
N SER A 76 -4.85 3.63 -4.42
CA SER A 76 -5.40 2.35 -4.87
C SER A 76 -5.35 1.36 -3.70
N LYS A 77 -6.49 0.82 -3.27
CA LYS A 77 -6.57 -0.05 -2.08
C LYS A 77 -7.54 -1.23 -2.24
N PRO A 78 -7.30 -2.37 -1.57
CA PRO A 78 -8.32 -3.40 -1.39
C PRO A 78 -9.53 -2.83 -0.65
N ALA A 79 -10.74 -3.17 -1.07
CA ALA A 79 -11.96 -2.56 -0.55
C ALA A 79 -12.14 -2.74 0.98
N TRP A 80 -11.69 -3.87 1.54
CA TRP A 80 -11.95 -4.25 2.93
C TRP A 80 -10.95 -3.67 3.96
N MET A 81 -9.77 -3.22 3.53
CA MET A 81 -8.73 -2.76 4.45
C MET A 81 -8.71 -1.25 4.62
N TRP A 82 -8.02 -0.76 5.65
CA TRP A 82 -7.84 0.67 5.86
C TRP A 82 -6.73 1.26 4.97
N GLY A 83 -5.60 0.56 4.91
CA GLY A 83 -4.41 0.92 4.13
C GLY A 83 -4.60 0.86 2.60
N ALA A 84 -3.49 0.98 1.88
CA ALA A 84 -3.45 1.02 0.41
C ALA A 84 -2.27 0.25 -0.19
N GLU A 85 -2.42 -0.16 -1.44
CA GLU A 85 -1.36 -0.81 -2.22
C GLU A 85 -0.34 0.19 -2.73
N MET A 86 -0.83 1.36 -3.15
CA MET A 86 -0.05 2.47 -3.70
C MET A 86 -0.87 3.76 -3.69
N GLY A 87 -0.19 4.89 -3.85
CA GLY A 87 -0.83 6.18 -4.01
C GLY A 87 0.13 7.33 -4.22
N ALA A 88 -0.43 8.53 -4.33
CA ALA A 88 0.30 9.78 -4.37
C ALA A 88 -0.42 10.88 -3.59
N ASN A 89 0.34 11.82 -3.04
CA ASN A 89 -0.20 12.96 -2.29
C ASN A 89 -0.20 14.27 -3.11
N GLU A 90 -0.83 15.30 -2.56
CA GLU A 90 -0.89 16.66 -3.14
C GLU A 90 0.49 17.34 -3.33
N HIS A 91 1.54 16.79 -2.74
CA HIS A 91 2.92 17.29 -2.85
C HIS A 91 3.75 16.54 -3.90
N GLY A 92 3.12 15.63 -4.67
CA GLY A 92 3.81 14.87 -5.72
C GLY A 92 4.68 13.72 -5.19
N VAL A 93 4.50 13.32 -3.94
CA VAL A 93 5.16 12.13 -3.38
C VAL A 93 4.31 10.92 -3.73
N CYS A 94 4.95 9.87 -4.27
CA CYS A 94 4.32 8.58 -4.55
C CYS A 94 4.95 7.49 -3.68
N ILE A 95 4.14 6.49 -3.33
CA ILE A 95 4.55 5.35 -2.51
C ILE A 95 3.76 4.11 -2.92
N GLY A 96 4.36 2.94 -2.81
CA GLY A 96 3.71 1.64 -2.89
C GLY A 96 4.42 0.64 -1.99
N ASN A 97 3.66 -0.30 -1.43
CA ASN A 97 4.24 -1.38 -0.62
C ASN A 97 4.66 -2.56 -1.51
N GLU A 98 5.56 -3.39 -1.01
CA GLU A 98 6.04 -4.59 -1.70
C GLU A 98 6.11 -5.75 -0.70
N ALA A 99 5.65 -6.93 -1.11
CA ALA A 99 5.71 -8.11 -0.27
C ALA A 99 7.15 -8.65 -0.21
N VAL A 100 7.71 -8.72 1.01
CA VAL A 100 9.03 -9.29 1.24
C VAL A 100 8.89 -10.56 2.05
N PHE A 101 9.29 -11.69 1.47
CA PHE A 101 9.29 -12.99 2.15
C PHE A 101 10.66 -13.26 2.75
N THR A 102 10.74 -13.35 4.07
CA THR A 102 11.97 -13.66 4.82
C THR A 102 12.01 -15.12 5.26
N HIS A 103 13.23 -15.62 5.48
CA HIS A 103 13.46 -16.93 6.11
C HIS A 103 13.48 -16.86 7.64
N LEU A 104 13.45 -15.66 8.21
CA LEU A 104 13.54 -15.42 9.66
C LEU A 104 12.15 -15.30 10.30
N ASN A 105 11.28 -16.26 10.03
CA ASN A 105 9.93 -16.26 10.60
C ASN A 105 9.97 -16.74 12.06
N GLY A 106 9.10 -16.18 12.91
CA GLY A 106 9.02 -16.46 14.34
C GLY A 106 7.59 -16.46 14.86
N PRO A 107 7.39 -16.87 16.13
CA PRO A 107 6.04 -16.91 16.74
C PRO A 107 5.37 -15.53 16.80
N ASP A 108 6.15 -14.45 16.76
CA ASP A 108 5.64 -13.09 16.81
C ASP A 108 5.06 -12.61 15.47
N ASP A 109 5.27 -13.34 14.36
CA ASP A 109 4.80 -12.95 13.02
C ASP A 109 3.28 -12.99 12.89
N GLU A 110 2.60 -13.78 13.73
CA GLU A 110 1.14 -13.85 13.80
C GLU A 110 0.54 -12.77 14.71
N THR A 111 1.37 -11.95 15.36
CA THR A 111 0.88 -10.85 16.20
C THR A 111 0.33 -9.74 15.31
N GLU A 112 -0.91 -9.32 15.58
CA GLU A 112 -1.53 -8.20 14.88
C GLU A 112 -0.68 -6.92 15.01
N ARG A 113 -0.30 -6.36 13.86
CA ARG A 113 0.50 -5.14 13.72
C ARG A 113 0.02 -4.37 12.49
N LEU A 114 0.62 -3.20 12.24
CA LEU A 114 0.43 -2.52 10.96
C LEU A 114 0.93 -3.43 9.83
N LEU A 115 0.09 -3.56 8.81
CA LEU A 115 0.48 -4.22 7.56
C LEU A 115 1.28 -3.26 6.69
N GLY A 116 2.00 -3.81 5.70
CA GLY A 116 2.67 -2.99 4.68
C GLY A 116 1.71 -2.01 3.98
N MET A 117 0.46 -2.43 3.76
CA MET A 117 -0.58 -1.58 3.18
C MET A 117 -0.98 -0.43 4.11
N ASP A 118 -1.00 -0.65 5.44
CA ASP A 118 -1.31 0.41 6.40
C ASP A 118 -0.22 1.48 6.38
N LEU A 119 1.05 1.11 6.18
CA LEU A 119 2.17 2.07 6.11
C LEU A 119 2.14 2.99 4.89
N VAL A 120 1.39 2.63 3.84
CA VAL A 120 1.25 3.46 2.62
C VAL A 120 0.40 4.71 2.88
N ARG A 121 -0.45 4.68 3.91
CA ARG A 121 -1.49 5.69 4.16
C ARG A 121 -1.19 6.55 5.38
#